data_AF-W7YU72-F1
#
_entry.id   AF-W7YU72-F1
#
_cell.length_a   1.000
_cell.length_b   1.000
_cell.length_c   1.000
_cell.angle_alpha   90.00
_cell.angle_beta   90.00
_cell.angle_gamma   90.00
#
_symmetry.space_group_name_H-M   'P 1'
#
loop_
_entity.id
_entity.type
_entity.pdbx_description
1 polymer ?
#
loop_
_entity_poly.entity_id
_entity_poly.type
_entity_poly.pdbx_seq_one_letter_code
_entity_poly.pdbx_strand_id
1 'polypeptide(L)'
;MIVEKGIPMSSTKKVQKREKISQTKYFREKNAIAYCTKKEFLKNNINLIKSKNNKTGIPQGSPISATLANVYMLEFDELLFNKINEIGGYYQRYSDDLIVIYETRYEAEISDFILDLIKDLAKLEIHPKKTQTYRFRNIEKVNSCFHVDYLTKKESQNRKLEYLGFSYDGEKVLIKSSGFSKFYRSMKRSLKKSASLAINGKNPDNSIFKSSLYKRFTHRGAKRRLIYKPKKDNPKEYKPTKKYYWGNYISYINKANYSMRELNGDDSIKKQGRRFWNRFHLLLQFQVNRVNDKKSK
;
A
#
# COMPACT_ATOMS: atom_id res chain seq x y z
N MET A 1 -0.88 21.18 29.79
CA MET A 1 -0.12 20.05 29.22
C MET A 1 0.59 19.31 30.33
N ILE A 2 0.93 18.05 30.10
CA ILE A 2 1.73 17.22 31.00
C ILE A 2 3.19 17.37 30.56
N VAL A 3 4.04 17.79 31.49
CA VAL A 3 5.48 17.99 31.28
C VAL A 3 6.29 17.09 32.21
N GLU A 4 7.47 16.67 31.76
CA GLU A 4 8.42 15.89 32.56
C GLU A 4 9.45 16.81 33.21
N LYS A 5 9.66 16.69 34.52
CA LYS A 5 10.74 17.39 35.24
C LYS A 5 11.57 16.42 36.08
N GLY A 6 12.87 16.65 36.13
CA GLY A 6 13.76 15.92 37.04
C GLY A 6 13.48 16.27 38.50
N ILE A 7 13.70 15.32 39.41
CA ILE A 7 13.62 15.56 40.85
C ILE A 7 14.97 16.10 41.33
N PRO A 8 15.00 17.15 42.18
CA PRO A 8 16.25 17.58 42.83
C PRO A 8 16.93 16.40 43.55
N MET A 9 18.27 16.33 43.48
CA MET A 9 19.07 15.24 44.06
C MET A 9 18.83 13.82 43.48
N SER A 10 18.22 13.70 42.29
CA SER A 10 18.15 12.41 41.59
C SER A 10 18.36 12.58 40.09
N SER A 11 19.36 11.88 39.54
CA SER A 11 19.68 11.90 38.11
C SER A 11 18.72 11.05 37.26
N THR A 12 18.02 10.09 37.87
CA THR A 12 17.16 9.12 37.17
C THR A 12 15.68 9.34 37.41
N LYS A 13 15.28 9.91 38.56
CA LYS A 13 13.86 10.08 38.88
C LYS A 13 13.28 11.32 38.24
N LYS A 14 12.11 11.15 37.62
CA LYS A 14 11.35 12.20 36.98
C LYS A 14 9.91 12.22 37.49
N VAL A 15 9.30 13.41 37.49
CA VAL A 15 7.91 13.63 37.91
C VAL A 15 7.14 14.29 36.79
N GLN A 16 5.90 13.87 36.62
CA GLN A 16 4.95 14.48 35.69
C GLN A 16 4.21 15.62 36.40
N LYS A 17 4.23 16.82 35.81
CA LYS A 17 3.50 17.99 36.32
C LYS A 17 2.60 18.57 35.24
N ARG A 18 1.48 19.18 35.64
CA ARG A 18 0.69 20.02 34.74
C ARG A 18 1.26 21.42 34.66
N GLU A 19 1.56 21.86 33.44
CA GLU A 19 1.99 23.23 33.16
C GLU A 19 1.25 23.80 31.95
N LYS A 20 0.97 25.10 31.99
CA LYS A 20 0.43 25.85 30.85
C LYS A 20 1.59 26.21 29.91
N ILE A 21 1.48 25.79 28.66
CA ILE A 21 2.42 26.16 27.60
C ILE A 21 1.66 27.00 26.59
N SER A 22 2.10 28.23 26.37
CA SER A 22 1.40 29.21 25.53
C SER A 22 1.55 28.96 24.03
N GLN A 23 2.67 28.41 23.59
CA GLN A 23 2.98 28.17 22.16
C GLN A 23 3.66 26.82 21.95
N THR A 24 3.40 26.19 20.80
CA THR A 24 3.94 24.87 20.42
C THR A 24 5.46 24.84 20.33
N LYS A 25 6.11 25.96 20.00
CA LYS A 25 7.58 26.05 19.92
C LYS A 25 8.29 25.74 21.25
N TYR A 26 7.61 25.94 22.38
CA TYR A 26 8.16 25.70 23.72
C TYR A 26 7.99 24.24 24.19
N PHE A 27 7.42 23.35 23.38
CA PHE A 27 7.18 21.97 23.79
C PHE A 27 8.47 21.21 24.09
N ARG A 28 9.48 21.40 23.25
CA ARG A 28 10.77 20.74 23.41
C ARG A 28 11.53 21.28 24.63
N GLU A 29 11.53 22.61 24.80
CA GLU A 29 12.16 23.28 25.94
C GLU A 29 11.53 22.85 27.27
N LYS A 30 10.19 22.76 27.31
CA LYS A 30 9.44 22.42 28.53
C LYS A 30 9.23 20.92 28.73
N ASN A 31 9.86 20.05 27.92
CA ASN A 31 9.69 18.59 27.98
C ASN A 31 8.21 18.17 28.04
N ALA A 32 7.41 18.73 27.13
CA ALA A 32 6.02 18.35 26.96
C ALA A 32 5.88 16.89 26.50
N ILE A 33 5.17 16.09 27.27
CA ILE A 33 4.92 14.68 26.93
C ILE A 33 3.54 14.50 26.30
N ALA A 34 2.51 15.11 26.90
CA ALA A 34 1.13 14.88 26.48
C ALA A 34 0.21 16.08 26.71
N TYR A 35 -0.84 16.19 25.90
CA TYR A 35 -1.87 17.22 26.09
C TYR A 35 -2.78 16.92 27.29
N CYS A 36 -3.18 15.66 27.43
CA CYS A 36 -4.08 15.16 28.47
C CYS A 36 -3.75 13.69 28.79
N THR A 37 -4.30 13.19 29.89
CA THR A 37 -4.23 11.76 30.22
C THR A 37 -5.28 10.97 29.43
N LYS A 38 -5.12 9.65 29.32
CA LYS A 38 -6.13 8.76 28.69
C LYS A 38 -7.53 8.96 29.30
N LYS A 39 -7.63 9.05 30.64
CA LYS A 39 -8.91 9.25 31.35
C LYS A 39 -9.56 10.59 31.00
N GLU A 40 -8.77 11.67 30.96
CA GLU A 40 -9.27 13.00 30.59
C GLU A 40 -9.69 13.09 29.12
N PHE A 41 -8.91 12.46 28.23
CA PHE A 41 -9.23 12.41 26.82
C PHE A 41 -10.60 11.78 26.61
N LEU A 42 -10.83 10.61 27.22
CA LEU A 42 -12.09 9.88 27.13
C LEU A 42 -13.24 10.70 27.73
N LYS A 43 -13.07 11.27 28.93
CA LYS A 43 -14.10 12.08 29.59
C LYS A 43 -14.53 13.30 28.77
N ASN A 44 -13.58 14.01 28.16
CA ASN A 44 -13.84 15.31 27.56
C ASN A 44 -14.14 15.25 26.05
N ASN A 45 -13.67 14.22 25.33
CA ASN A 45 -13.68 14.22 23.87
C ASN A 45 -14.58 13.15 23.24
N ILE A 46 -15.06 12.16 24.00
CA ILE A 46 -15.97 11.12 23.44
C ILE A 46 -17.21 11.76 22.81
N ASN A 47 -17.78 12.78 23.44
CA ASN A 47 -18.98 13.47 22.96
C ASN A 47 -18.76 14.28 21.68
N LEU A 48 -17.51 14.51 21.27
CA LEU A 48 -17.16 15.21 20.02
C LEU A 48 -17.25 14.26 18.81
N ILE A 49 -17.20 12.94 19.03
CA ILE A 49 -17.28 11.94 17.97
C ILE A 49 -18.76 11.60 17.75
N LYS A 50 -19.40 12.34 16.84
CA LYS A 50 -20.79 12.06 16.43
C LYS A 50 -20.79 11.15 15.21
N SER A 51 -21.35 9.96 15.37
CA SER A 51 -21.59 9.02 14.28
C SER A 51 -23.08 8.73 14.20
N LYS A 52 -23.65 8.81 13.00
CA LYS A 52 -25.10 8.69 12.78
C LYS A 52 -25.58 7.23 12.96
N ASN A 53 -24.75 6.26 12.56
CA ASN A 53 -25.14 4.85 12.46
C ASN A 53 -24.23 3.89 13.24
N ASN A 54 -23.01 4.29 13.61
CA ASN A 54 -22.03 3.39 14.22
C ASN A 54 -21.63 3.87 15.61
N LYS A 55 -21.73 3.00 16.62
CA LYS A 55 -21.25 3.28 17.99
C LYS A 55 -19.75 2.99 18.17
N THR A 56 -19.14 2.31 17.21
CA THR A 56 -17.74 1.87 17.23
C THR A 56 -17.05 2.14 15.90
N GLY A 57 -15.71 2.19 15.93
CA GLY A 57 -14.86 2.35 14.76
C GLY A 57 -14.38 3.78 14.50
N ILE A 58 -13.29 3.88 13.73
CA ILE A 58 -12.68 5.16 13.34
C ILE A 58 -13.35 5.66 12.06
N PRO A 59 -13.77 6.93 11.96
CA PRO A 59 -14.37 7.49 10.75
C PRO A 59 -13.46 7.31 9.52
N GLN A 60 -13.95 6.57 8.52
CA GLN A 60 -13.22 6.33 7.29
C GLN A 60 -13.19 7.58 6.40
N GLY A 61 -12.03 7.89 5.82
CA GLY A 61 -11.85 9.08 4.96
C GLY A 61 -11.39 10.33 5.70
N SER A 62 -11.27 10.28 7.03
CA SER A 62 -10.61 11.35 7.80
C SER A 62 -9.09 11.28 7.61
N PRO A 63 -8.39 12.42 7.43
CA PRO A 63 -6.93 12.44 7.32
C PRO A 63 -6.19 11.80 8.51
N ILE A 64 -6.82 11.79 9.70
CA ILE A 64 -6.20 11.24 10.92
C ILE A 64 -6.48 9.75 11.14
N SER A 65 -7.41 9.15 10.38
CA SER A 65 -7.88 7.79 10.65
C SER A 65 -6.77 6.75 10.60
N ALA A 66 -5.86 6.87 9.64
CA ALA A 66 -4.70 5.98 9.49
C ALA A 66 -3.74 6.08 10.69
N THR A 67 -3.57 7.27 11.26
CA THR A 67 -2.71 7.46 12.43
C THR A 67 -3.34 6.80 13.65
N LEU A 68 -4.65 7.00 13.85
CA LEU A 68 -5.39 6.39 14.96
C LEU A 68 -5.40 4.87 14.89
N ALA A 69 -5.57 4.29 13.70
CA ALA A 69 -5.53 2.84 13.50
C ALA A 69 -4.15 2.25 13.85
N ASN A 70 -3.07 2.96 13.50
CA ASN A 70 -1.73 2.51 13.89
C ASN A 70 -1.48 2.63 15.38
N VAL A 71 -1.88 3.75 16.01
CA VAL A 71 -1.77 3.93 17.47
C VAL A 71 -2.55 2.87 18.23
N TYR A 72 -3.74 2.50 17.72
CA TYR A 72 -4.57 1.45 18.30
C TYR A 72 -3.85 0.10 18.36
N MET A 73 -3.09 -0.24 17.32
CA MET A 73 -2.41 -1.52 17.18
C MET A 73 -1.00 -1.54 17.80
N LEU A 74 -0.50 -0.45 18.39
CA LEU A 74 0.89 -0.37 18.87
C LEU A 74 1.24 -1.44 19.91
N GLU A 75 0.41 -1.59 20.95
CA GLU A 75 0.63 -2.56 22.02
C GLU A 75 0.53 -4.00 21.49
N PHE A 76 -0.41 -4.24 20.57
CA PHE A 76 -0.53 -5.51 19.87
C PHE A 76 0.72 -5.83 19.05
N ASP A 77 1.21 -4.85 18.28
CA ASP A 77 2.39 -5.00 17.43
C ASP A 77 3.65 -5.26 18.27
N GLU A 78 3.79 -4.60 19.41
CA GLU A 78 4.92 -4.78 20.34
C GLU A 78 4.96 -6.20 20.92
N LEU A 79 3.84 -6.67 21.47
CA LEU A 79 3.75 -8.01 22.07
C LEU A 79 4.00 -9.10 21.03
N LEU A 80 3.39 -8.97 19.84
CA LEU A 80 3.57 -9.93 18.76
C LEU A 80 4.97 -9.90 18.17
N PHE A 81 5.56 -8.72 17.98
CA PHE A 81 6.93 -8.60 17.52
C PHE A 81 7.91 -9.28 18.48
N ASN A 82 7.79 -9.01 19.79
CA ASN A 82 8.68 -9.61 20.79
C ASN A 82 8.59 -11.14 20.78
N LYS A 83 7.36 -11.68 20.79
CA LYS A 83 7.13 -13.13 20.77
C LYS A 83 7.71 -13.81 19.52
N ILE A 84 7.54 -13.17 18.36
CA ILE A 84 8.03 -13.71 17.09
C ILE A 84 9.55 -13.60 16.99
N ASN A 85 10.14 -12.52 17.50
CA ASN A 85 11.57 -12.31 17.52
C ASN A 85 12.28 -13.32 18.46
N GLU A 86 11.66 -13.68 19.60
CA GLU A 86 12.16 -14.70 20.53
C GLU A 86 12.36 -16.08 19.87
N ILE A 87 11.47 -16.44 18.93
CA ILE A 87 11.55 -17.72 18.20
C ILE A 87 12.34 -17.61 16.88
N GLY A 88 13.02 -16.47 16.64
CA GLY A 88 13.77 -16.22 15.40
C GLY A 88 12.88 -16.05 14.16
N GLY A 89 11.60 -15.76 14.34
CA GLY A 89 10.65 -15.50 13.26
C GLY A 89 10.73 -14.07 12.73
N TYR A 90 9.85 -13.76 11.78
CA TYR A 90 9.71 -12.44 11.19
C TYR A 90 8.26 -11.95 11.28
N TYR A 91 8.09 -10.71 11.72
CA TYR A 91 6.78 -10.06 11.84
C TYR A 91 6.79 -8.71 11.10
N GLN A 92 5.73 -8.42 10.34
CA GLN A 92 5.52 -7.11 9.74
C GLN A 92 4.03 -6.82 9.58
N ARG A 93 3.62 -5.60 9.96
CA ARG A 93 2.29 -5.06 9.66
C ARG A 93 2.39 -3.86 8.71
N TYR A 94 1.45 -3.77 7.78
CA TYR A 94 1.24 -2.62 6.89
C TYR A 94 -0.25 -2.26 6.90
N SER A 95 -0.62 -1.26 7.72
CA SER A 95 -2.02 -0.96 8.04
C SER A 95 -2.75 -2.22 8.51
N ASP A 96 -3.67 -2.75 7.71
CA ASP A 96 -4.53 -3.87 8.10
C ASP A 96 -3.93 -5.21 7.64
N ASP A 97 -2.91 -5.18 6.77
CA ASP A 97 -2.26 -6.38 6.25
C ASP A 97 -1.09 -6.75 7.17
N LEU A 98 -1.18 -7.93 7.79
CA LEU A 98 -0.19 -8.47 8.72
C LEU A 98 0.41 -9.76 8.15
N ILE A 99 1.72 -9.91 8.27
CA ILE A 99 2.44 -11.12 7.89
C ILE A 99 3.35 -11.57 9.03
N VAL A 100 3.30 -12.88 9.32
CA VAL A 100 4.14 -13.54 10.31
C VAL A 100 4.78 -14.75 9.64
N ILE A 101 6.08 -14.93 9.86
CA ILE A 101 6.86 -16.04 9.33
C ILE A 101 7.56 -16.70 10.51
N TYR A 102 7.39 -18.00 10.65
CA TYR A 102 7.95 -18.80 11.74
C TYR A 102 8.13 -20.24 11.28
N GLU A 103 8.94 -21.02 12.00
CA GLU A 103 9.08 -22.45 11.76
C GLU A 103 7.83 -23.22 12.16
N THR A 104 7.47 -24.26 11.39
CA THR A 104 6.20 -25.01 11.55
C THR A 104 5.98 -25.60 12.95
N ARG A 105 7.06 -25.89 13.69
CA ARG A 105 6.96 -26.39 15.08
C ARG A 105 6.23 -25.43 16.04
N TYR A 106 6.23 -24.12 15.75
CA TYR A 106 5.57 -23.10 16.57
C TYR A 106 4.14 -22.77 16.11
N GLU A 107 3.58 -23.49 15.14
CA GLU A 107 2.30 -23.12 14.50
C GLU A 107 1.13 -23.03 15.48
N ALA A 108 0.98 -24.00 16.39
CA ALA A 108 -0.09 -23.98 17.38
C ALA A 108 0.08 -22.81 18.35
N GLU A 109 1.26 -22.70 18.95
CA GLU A 109 1.60 -21.65 19.94
C GLU A 109 1.38 -20.24 19.38
N ILE A 110 1.86 -19.95 18.17
CA ILE A 110 1.74 -18.62 17.57
C ILE A 110 0.31 -18.34 17.10
N SER A 111 -0.40 -19.35 16.59
CA SER A 111 -1.80 -19.18 16.18
C SER A 111 -2.67 -18.83 17.38
N ASP A 112 -2.51 -19.55 18.49
CA ASP A 112 -3.28 -19.30 19.72
C ASP A 112 -2.91 -17.93 20.31
N PHE A 113 -1.62 -17.59 20.37
CA PHE A 113 -1.17 -16.29 20.86
C PHE A 113 -1.74 -15.11 20.05
N ILE A 114 -1.78 -15.22 18.72
CA ILE A 114 -2.39 -14.18 17.86
C ILE A 114 -3.89 -14.07 18.11
N LEU A 115 -4.59 -15.21 18.25
CA LEU A 115 -6.03 -15.23 18.51
C LEU A 115 -6.36 -14.59 19.87
N ASP A 116 -5.58 -14.89 20.90
CA ASP A 116 -5.73 -14.33 22.24
C ASP A 116 -5.47 -12.82 22.25
N LEU A 117 -4.37 -12.36 21.61
CA LEU A 117 -4.09 -10.94 21.48
C LEU A 117 -5.21 -10.20 20.72
N ILE A 118 -5.78 -10.80 19.68
CA ILE A 118 -6.85 -10.16 18.91
C ILE A 118 -8.14 -10.08 19.74
N LYS A 119 -8.46 -11.13 20.49
CA LYS A 119 -9.67 -11.22 21.31
C LYS A 119 -9.60 -10.32 22.53
N ASP A 120 -8.52 -10.42 23.30
CA ASP A 120 -8.44 -9.85 24.65
C ASP A 120 -7.94 -8.41 24.63
N LEU A 121 -6.94 -8.13 23.78
CA LEU A 121 -6.34 -6.80 23.66
C LEU A 121 -7.00 -5.98 22.55
N ALA A 122 -6.95 -6.46 21.30
CA ALA A 122 -7.42 -5.68 20.17
C ALA A 122 -8.95 -5.61 20.10
N LYS A 123 -9.68 -6.59 20.67
CA LYS A 123 -11.15 -6.66 20.60
C LYS A 123 -11.68 -6.48 19.16
N LEU A 124 -10.97 -7.07 18.20
CA LEU A 124 -11.30 -7.03 16.78
C LEU A 124 -11.81 -8.39 16.31
N GLU A 125 -12.66 -8.38 15.29
CA GLU A 125 -13.09 -9.61 14.61
C GLU A 125 -12.13 -9.93 13.46
N ILE A 126 -11.56 -11.14 13.50
CA ILE A 126 -10.78 -11.68 12.38
C ILE A 126 -11.76 -12.18 11.34
N HIS A 127 -11.50 -11.88 10.07
CA HIS A 127 -12.20 -12.54 8.97
C HIS A 127 -11.48 -13.83 8.58
N PRO A 128 -12.02 -15.02 8.90
CA PRO A 128 -11.32 -16.29 8.67
C PRO A 128 -10.98 -16.53 7.19
N LYS A 129 -11.79 -15.98 6.28
CA LYS A 129 -11.55 -16.05 4.82
C LYS A 129 -10.35 -15.22 4.35
N LYS A 130 -9.92 -14.23 5.14
CA LYS A 130 -8.74 -13.40 4.83
C LYS A 130 -7.48 -13.94 5.47
N THR A 131 -7.59 -14.65 6.59
CA THR A 131 -6.46 -15.34 7.22
C THR A 131 -6.05 -16.52 6.36
N GLN A 132 -4.87 -16.44 5.76
CA GLN A 132 -4.34 -17.47 4.88
C GLN A 132 -3.04 -17.98 5.46
N THR A 133 -2.94 -19.29 5.62
CA THR A 133 -1.73 -19.95 6.10
C THR A 133 -1.02 -20.58 4.91
N TYR A 134 0.28 -20.33 4.81
CA TYR A 134 1.13 -20.88 3.76
C TYR A 134 2.30 -21.63 4.38
N ARG A 135 2.60 -22.81 3.86
CA ARG A 135 3.76 -23.63 4.25
C ARG A 135 4.73 -23.69 3.08
N PHE A 136 5.99 -23.39 3.36
CA PHE A 136 7.08 -23.49 2.40
C PHE A 136 7.95 -24.68 2.79
N ARG A 137 8.17 -25.59 1.84
CA ARG A 137 9.01 -26.78 2.03
C ARG A 137 9.95 -26.93 0.85
N ASN A 138 11.18 -27.35 1.11
CA ASN A 138 12.10 -27.76 0.06
C ASN A 138 11.79 -29.23 -0.29
N ILE A 139 11.33 -29.46 -1.52
CA ILE A 139 11.04 -30.80 -2.05
C ILE A 139 11.91 -30.94 -3.30
N GLU A 140 12.80 -31.94 -3.33
CA GLU A 140 13.67 -32.22 -4.48
C GLU A 140 14.48 -30.99 -4.95
N LYS A 141 15.00 -30.19 -4.01
CA LYS A 141 15.73 -28.93 -4.26
C LYS A 141 14.88 -27.77 -4.80
N VAL A 142 13.56 -27.94 -4.87
CA VAL A 142 12.61 -26.88 -5.25
C VAL A 142 11.84 -26.42 -4.02
N ASN A 143 11.86 -25.10 -3.77
CA ASN A 143 11.04 -24.50 -2.73
C ASN A 143 9.57 -24.47 -3.19
N SER A 144 8.74 -25.31 -2.58
CA SER A 144 7.33 -25.45 -2.89
C SER A 144 6.45 -24.73 -1.88
N CYS A 145 5.45 -24.00 -2.37
CA CYS A 145 4.46 -23.30 -1.57
C CYS A 145 3.13 -24.07 -1.51
N PHE A 146 2.63 -24.28 -0.29
CA PHE A 146 1.38 -24.97 0.01
C PHE A 146 0.45 -24.02 0.75
N HIS A 147 -0.79 -23.89 0.29
CA HIS A 147 -1.82 -23.16 1.03
C HIS A 147 -2.57 -24.13 1.93
N VAL A 148 -2.64 -23.81 3.21
CA VAL A 148 -3.40 -24.54 4.22
C VAL A 148 -4.75 -23.86 4.38
N ASP A 149 -5.82 -24.58 4.07
CA ASP A 149 -7.17 -24.07 4.29
C ASP A 149 -7.46 -23.93 5.80
N TYR A 150 -7.98 -22.78 6.21
CA TYR A 150 -8.19 -22.47 7.63
C TYR A 150 -9.14 -23.46 8.32
N LEU A 151 -10.22 -23.87 7.63
CA LEU A 151 -11.30 -24.70 8.19
C LEU A 151 -10.99 -26.20 8.09
N THR A 152 -10.58 -26.64 6.90
CA THR A 152 -10.38 -28.06 6.61
C THR A 152 -8.98 -28.54 6.95
N LYS A 153 -8.04 -27.62 7.21
CA LYS A 153 -6.60 -27.88 7.41
C LYS A 153 -5.94 -28.67 6.27
N LYS A 154 -6.60 -28.75 5.11
CA LYS A 154 -6.08 -29.43 3.92
C LYS A 154 -5.09 -28.54 3.20
N GLU A 155 -4.01 -29.15 2.76
CA GLU A 155 -3.01 -28.50 1.93
C GLU A 155 -3.40 -28.56 0.46
N SER A 156 -3.23 -27.44 -0.22
CA SER A 156 -3.36 -27.35 -1.68
C SER A 156 -2.06 -26.82 -2.27
N GLN A 157 -1.53 -27.56 -3.24
CA GLN A 157 -0.31 -27.19 -3.96
C GLN A 157 -0.58 -26.02 -4.92
N ASN A 158 0.49 -25.33 -5.33
CA ASN A 158 0.49 -24.30 -6.38
C ASN A 158 -0.30 -23.01 -6.05
N ARG A 159 -0.44 -22.69 -4.77
CA ARG A 159 -0.96 -21.39 -4.32
C ARG A 159 0.20 -20.46 -4.04
N LYS A 160 0.00 -19.16 -4.28
CA LYS A 160 1.03 -18.13 -4.08
C LYS A 160 0.67 -17.30 -2.86
N LEU A 161 1.66 -16.99 -2.03
CA LEU A 161 1.53 -16.01 -0.96
C LEU A 161 1.41 -14.62 -1.59
N GLU A 162 0.34 -13.89 -1.29
CA GLU A 162 0.13 -12.55 -1.81
C GLU A 162 0.27 -11.50 -0.70
N TYR A 163 1.19 -10.55 -0.86
CA TYR A 163 1.42 -9.48 0.12
C TYR A 163 1.83 -8.19 -0.59
N LEU A 164 1.21 -7.06 -0.22
CA LEU A 164 1.50 -5.71 -0.74
C LEU A 164 1.60 -5.58 -2.28
N GLY A 165 0.79 -6.34 -3.01
CA GLY A 165 0.74 -6.30 -4.48
C GLY A 165 1.76 -7.21 -5.18
N PHE A 166 2.51 -7.99 -4.42
CA PHE A 166 3.37 -9.06 -4.88
C PHE A 166 2.75 -10.43 -4.61
N SER A 167 3.25 -11.43 -5.32
CA SER A 167 2.96 -12.84 -5.11
C SER A 167 4.25 -13.62 -5.09
N TYR A 168 4.41 -14.54 -4.13
CA TYR A 168 5.56 -15.42 -4.00
C TYR A 168 5.10 -16.88 -4.05
N ASP A 169 5.73 -17.69 -4.89
CA ASP A 169 5.40 -19.11 -5.05
C ASP A 169 6.41 -20.07 -4.41
N GLY A 170 7.38 -19.55 -3.66
CA GLY A 170 8.46 -20.32 -3.05
C GLY A 170 9.78 -20.19 -3.81
N GLU A 171 9.73 -19.82 -5.09
CA GLU A 171 10.93 -19.60 -5.92
C GLU A 171 11.02 -18.16 -6.41
N LYS A 172 9.88 -17.60 -6.88
CA LYS A 172 9.88 -16.30 -7.56
C LYS A 172 8.90 -15.32 -6.95
N VAL A 173 9.36 -14.09 -6.81
CA VAL A 173 8.54 -12.92 -6.50
C VAL A 173 8.05 -12.31 -7.80
N LEU A 174 6.72 -12.24 -7.94
CA LEU A 174 6.02 -11.71 -9.10
C LEU A 174 5.05 -10.59 -8.68
N ILE A 175 4.64 -9.74 -9.61
CA ILE A 175 3.55 -8.79 -9.37
C ILE A 175 2.22 -9.53 -9.43
N LYS A 176 1.33 -9.25 -8.47
CA LYS A 176 -0.01 -9.83 -8.38
C LYS A 176 -0.85 -9.56 -9.65
N SER A 177 -1.60 -10.58 -10.09
CA SER A 177 -2.47 -10.52 -11.28
C SER A 177 -3.50 -9.38 -11.23
N SER A 178 -3.93 -8.99 -10.03
CA SER A 178 -4.87 -7.89 -9.79
C SER A 178 -4.28 -6.53 -10.21
N GLY A 179 -2.97 -6.31 -10.03
CA GLY A 179 -2.25 -5.11 -10.47
C GLY A 179 -2.27 -4.97 -11.98
N PHE A 180 -1.89 -6.05 -12.68
CA PHE A 180 -2.00 -6.14 -14.15
C PHE A 180 -3.43 -5.90 -14.64
N SER A 181 -4.41 -6.53 -13.99
CA SER A 181 -5.82 -6.39 -14.35
C SER A 181 -6.32 -4.95 -14.20
N LYS A 182 -5.94 -4.25 -13.11
CA LYS A 182 -6.26 -2.83 -12.91
C LYS A 182 -5.64 -1.97 -14.00
N PHE A 183 -4.39 -2.22 -14.37
CA PHE A 183 -3.72 -1.53 -15.47
C PHE A 183 -4.43 -1.73 -16.81
N TYR A 184 -4.75 -2.99 -17.18
CA TYR A 184 -5.50 -3.31 -18.41
C TYR A 184 -6.88 -2.66 -18.45
N ARG A 185 -7.63 -2.71 -17.34
CA ARG A 185 -8.95 -2.05 -17.25
C ARG A 185 -8.83 -0.54 -17.44
N SER A 186 -7.84 0.09 -16.82
CA SER A 186 -7.54 1.52 -16.98
C SER A 186 -7.20 1.88 -18.43
N MET A 187 -6.39 1.05 -19.09
CA MET A 187 -6.02 1.20 -20.50
C MET A 187 -7.24 1.10 -21.41
N LYS A 188 -8.02 0.01 -21.31
CA LYS A 188 -9.24 -0.19 -22.10
C LYS A 188 -10.23 0.97 -21.91
N ARG A 189 -10.48 1.39 -20.65
CA ARG A 189 -11.38 2.51 -20.34
C ARG A 189 -10.89 3.82 -20.98
N SER A 190 -9.58 4.10 -20.91
CA SER A 190 -9.01 5.33 -21.46
C SER A 190 -9.05 5.36 -22.98
N LEU A 191 -8.78 4.23 -23.64
CA LEU A 191 -8.90 4.08 -25.09
C LEU A 191 -10.35 4.26 -25.56
N LYS A 192 -11.31 3.55 -24.93
CA LYS A 192 -12.75 3.71 -25.22
C LYS A 192 -13.22 5.15 -25.02
N LYS A 193 -12.81 5.78 -23.92
CA LYS A 193 -13.15 7.18 -23.63
C LYS A 193 -12.58 8.11 -24.70
N SER A 194 -11.32 7.92 -25.10
CA SER A 194 -10.68 8.75 -26.13
C SER A 194 -11.36 8.60 -27.49
N ALA A 195 -11.74 7.37 -27.86
CA ALA A 195 -12.51 7.11 -29.08
C ALA A 195 -13.91 7.73 -29.03
N SER A 196 -14.61 7.62 -27.89
CA SER A 196 -15.92 8.26 -27.71
C SER A 196 -15.84 9.77 -27.86
N LEU A 197 -14.81 10.41 -27.29
CA LEU A 197 -14.57 11.84 -27.43
C LEU A 197 -14.21 12.24 -28.86
N ALA A 198 -13.51 11.38 -29.61
CA ALA A 198 -13.18 11.65 -31.01
C ALA A 198 -14.40 11.52 -31.95
N ILE A 199 -15.42 10.73 -31.57
CA ILE A 199 -16.64 10.53 -32.37
C ILE A 199 -17.72 11.54 -31.98
N ASN A 200 -17.95 11.72 -30.68
CA ASN A 200 -19.08 12.49 -30.14
C ASN A 200 -18.67 13.84 -29.56
N GLY A 201 -17.37 14.16 -29.56
CA GLY A 201 -16.87 15.40 -28.99
C GLY A 201 -17.21 16.61 -29.86
N LYS A 202 -17.29 17.78 -29.22
CA LYS A 202 -17.43 19.08 -29.90
C LYS A 202 -16.08 19.69 -30.28
N ASN A 203 -14.98 18.94 -30.12
CA ASN A 203 -13.65 19.46 -30.42
C ASN A 203 -13.45 19.51 -31.94
N PRO A 204 -12.77 20.53 -32.50
CA PRO A 204 -12.45 20.57 -33.92
C PRO A 204 -11.59 19.37 -34.34
N ASP A 205 -10.67 18.99 -33.44
CA ASP A 205 -9.82 17.81 -33.61
C ASP A 205 -10.60 16.55 -33.17
N ASN A 206 -11.26 15.92 -34.15
CA ASN A 206 -11.98 14.67 -34.00
C ASN A 206 -11.06 13.44 -33.99
N SER A 207 -9.80 13.57 -33.59
CA SER A 207 -8.82 12.47 -33.55
C SER A 207 -8.57 11.96 -32.13
N ILE A 208 -8.05 10.74 -32.03
CA ILE A 208 -7.62 10.19 -30.75
C ILE A 208 -6.29 10.84 -30.35
N PHE A 209 -6.22 11.47 -29.17
CA PHE A 209 -5.00 12.03 -28.59
C PHE A 209 -3.97 10.95 -28.20
N LYS A 210 -3.27 10.40 -29.20
CA LYS A 210 -2.32 9.28 -29.08
C LYS A 210 -1.21 9.57 -28.07
N SER A 211 -0.64 10.79 -28.06
CA SER A 211 0.50 11.15 -27.22
C SER A 211 0.25 10.88 -25.72
N SER A 212 -0.94 11.26 -25.22
CA SER A 212 -1.33 11.05 -23.83
C SER A 212 -1.46 9.56 -23.47
N LEU A 213 -2.01 8.76 -24.39
CA LEU A 213 -2.20 7.33 -24.23
C LEU A 213 -0.87 6.58 -24.27
N TYR A 214 -0.01 6.90 -25.23
CA TYR A 214 1.35 6.36 -25.32
C TYR A 214 2.14 6.67 -24.04
N LYS A 215 2.11 7.91 -23.57
CA LYS A 215 2.78 8.29 -22.31
C LYS A 215 2.23 7.48 -21.13
N ARG A 216 0.92 7.28 -21.05
CA ARG A 216 0.30 6.61 -19.89
C ARG A 216 0.47 5.09 -19.87
N PHE A 217 0.45 4.42 -21.02
CA PHE A 217 0.32 2.96 -21.09
C PHE A 217 1.51 2.24 -21.75
N THR A 218 2.56 2.96 -22.15
CA THR A 218 3.69 2.36 -22.89
C THR A 218 5.04 2.80 -22.37
N HIS A 219 6.11 2.21 -22.90
CA HIS A 219 7.49 2.53 -22.52
C HIS A 219 7.83 4.03 -22.65
N ARG A 220 7.11 4.77 -23.51
CA ARG A 220 7.30 6.23 -23.71
C ARG A 220 7.08 7.08 -22.45
N GLY A 221 6.31 6.59 -21.48
CA GLY A 221 6.20 7.22 -20.16
C GLY A 221 6.79 6.41 -19.02
N ALA A 222 7.64 5.43 -19.31
CA ALA A 222 8.25 4.59 -18.27
C ALA A 222 9.45 5.23 -17.56
N LYS A 223 9.93 6.40 -18.01
CA LYS A 223 11.07 7.11 -17.44
C LYS A 223 10.63 8.30 -16.60
N ARG A 224 11.30 8.49 -15.44
CA ARG A 224 11.18 9.72 -14.65
C ARG A 224 11.77 10.87 -15.46
N ARG A 225 11.09 12.02 -15.48
CA ARG A 225 11.61 13.22 -16.14
C ARG A 225 11.17 14.49 -15.42
N LEU A 226 12.03 15.49 -15.45
CA LEU A 226 11.71 16.83 -14.95
C LEU A 226 10.63 17.45 -15.83
N ILE A 227 9.65 18.11 -15.23
CA ILE A 227 8.63 18.83 -15.99
C ILE A 227 9.18 20.22 -16.30
N TYR A 228 9.17 20.57 -17.58
CA TYR A 228 9.49 21.90 -18.07
C TYR A 228 8.20 22.66 -18.34
N LYS A 229 8.20 23.96 -18.06
CA LYS A 229 7.09 24.87 -18.36
C LYS A 229 7.60 26.09 -19.15
N PRO A 230 6.79 26.65 -20.05
CA PRO A 230 7.15 27.90 -20.71
C PRO A 230 7.39 29.00 -19.67
N LYS A 231 8.34 29.90 -19.95
CA LYS A 231 8.49 31.14 -19.19
C LYS A 231 7.23 31.97 -19.36
N LYS A 232 6.87 32.75 -18.33
CA LYS A 232 5.70 33.65 -18.41
C LYS A 232 5.94 34.74 -19.47
N ASP A 233 7.20 35.13 -19.61
CA ASP A 233 7.64 36.32 -20.34
C ASP A 233 7.95 35.96 -21.81
N ASN A 234 8.43 34.74 -22.06
CA ASN A 234 8.63 34.20 -23.41
C ASN A 234 8.14 32.74 -23.49
N PRO A 235 6.94 32.49 -24.05
CA PRO A 235 6.39 31.14 -24.17
C PRO A 235 7.21 30.16 -25.03
N LYS A 236 8.16 30.64 -25.84
CA LYS A 236 9.08 29.80 -26.64
C LYS A 236 10.23 29.24 -25.81
N GLU A 237 10.54 29.84 -24.67
CA GLU A 237 11.59 29.38 -23.76
C GLU A 237 11.03 28.58 -22.59
N TYR A 238 11.63 27.43 -22.31
CA TYR A 238 11.16 26.53 -21.26
C TYR A 238 12.10 26.52 -20.07
N LYS A 239 11.55 26.65 -18.86
CA LYS A 239 12.30 26.52 -17.60
C LYS A 239 11.98 25.23 -16.85
N PRO A 240 12.98 24.61 -16.19
CA PRO A 240 12.74 23.46 -15.33
C PRO A 240 11.83 23.84 -14.16
N THR A 241 10.95 22.92 -13.77
CA THR A 241 10.13 23.08 -12.55
C THR A 241 10.64 22.18 -11.43
N LYS A 242 10.21 22.42 -10.19
CA LYS A 242 10.46 21.49 -9.06
C LYS A 242 9.62 20.20 -9.13
N LYS A 243 8.80 20.01 -10.19
CA LYS A 243 7.88 18.88 -10.32
C LYS A 243 8.46 17.81 -11.26
N TYR A 244 8.29 16.55 -10.88
CA TYR A 244 8.70 15.41 -11.68
C TYR A 244 7.48 14.66 -12.21
N TYR A 245 7.61 14.17 -13.44
CA TYR A 245 6.81 13.06 -13.91
C TYR A 245 7.48 11.77 -13.43
N TRP A 246 6.83 11.05 -12.53
CA TRP A 246 7.38 9.86 -11.87
C TRP A 246 7.37 8.59 -12.72
N GLY A 247 6.75 8.66 -13.90
CA GLY A 247 6.60 7.53 -14.79
C GLY A 247 5.18 6.96 -14.80
N ASN A 248 5.03 5.75 -15.34
CA ASN A 248 3.77 5.03 -15.42
C ASN A 248 3.89 3.64 -14.78
N TYR A 249 2.89 2.76 -14.98
CA TYR A 249 2.92 1.43 -14.39
C TYR A 249 4.11 0.57 -14.85
N ILE A 250 4.66 0.81 -16.05
CA ILE A 250 5.87 0.13 -16.51
C ILE A 250 7.09 0.59 -15.68
N SER A 251 7.12 1.85 -15.23
CA SER A 251 8.14 2.31 -14.27
C SER A 251 8.08 1.53 -12.96
N TYR A 252 6.86 1.26 -12.46
CA TYR A 252 6.65 0.40 -11.29
C TYR A 252 7.17 -1.02 -11.53
N ILE A 253 6.83 -1.63 -12.68
CA ILE A 253 7.31 -2.97 -13.06
C ILE A 253 8.84 -3.01 -13.11
N ASN A 254 9.47 -2.01 -13.75
CA ASN A 254 10.92 -1.96 -13.86
C ASN A 254 11.60 -1.79 -12.50
N LYS A 255 11.05 -0.93 -11.63
CA LYS A 255 11.55 -0.74 -10.26
C LYS A 255 11.40 -2.01 -9.44
N ALA A 256 10.23 -2.64 -9.49
CA ALA A 256 9.95 -3.91 -8.81
C ALA A 256 10.90 -5.02 -9.28
N ASN A 257 11.11 -5.14 -10.60
CA ASN A 257 12.05 -6.10 -11.16
C ASN A 257 13.48 -5.86 -10.67
N TYR A 258 13.93 -4.60 -10.65
CA TYR A 258 15.24 -4.25 -10.13
C TYR A 258 15.40 -4.66 -8.65
N SER A 259 14.43 -4.34 -7.81
CA SER A 259 14.46 -4.66 -6.38
C SER A 259 14.41 -6.16 -6.08
N MET A 260 13.77 -6.97 -6.92
CA MET A 260 13.60 -8.41 -6.71
C MET A 260 14.52 -9.25 -7.61
N ARG A 261 15.45 -8.63 -8.36
CA ARG A 261 16.27 -9.33 -9.35
C ARG A 261 17.18 -10.37 -8.73
N GLU A 262 17.78 -10.02 -7.58
CA GLU A 262 18.66 -10.91 -6.82
C GLU A 262 17.90 -12.15 -6.34
N LEU A 263 16.74 -11.95 -5.72
CA LEU A 263 15.87 -13.04 -5.26
C LEU A 263 15.37 -13.93 -6.40
N ASN A 264 15.00 -13.35 -7.53
CA ASN A 264 14.46 -14.10 -8.67
C ASN A 264 15.52 -14.77 -9.55
N GLY A 265 16.79 -14.33 -9.46
CA GLY A 265 17.86 -14.70 -10.39
C GLY A 265 17.69 -14.20 -11.83
N ASP A 266 16.56 -13.55 -12.16
CA ASP A 266 16.27 -13.10 -13.53
C ASP A 266 15.28 -11.91 -13.61
N ASP A 267 14.95 -11.52 -14.84
CA ASP A 267 13.99 -10.46 -15.17
C ASP A 267 12.51 -10.95 -15.16
N SER A 268 12.13 -11.90 -14.29
CA SER A 268 10.78 -12.49 -14.27
C SER A 268 9.65 -11.45 -14.18
N ILE A 269 9.79 -10.45 -13.30
CA ILE A 269 8.78 -9.40 -13.14
C ILE A 269 8.62 -8.57 -14.42
N LYS A 270 9.75 -8.18 -15.04
CA LYS A 270 9.74 -7.43 -16.30
C LYS A 270 9.13 -8.25 -17.44
N LYS A 271 9.42 -9.55 -17.49
CA LYS A 271 8.83 -10.49 -18.46
C LYS A 271 7.30 -10.57 -18.32
N GLN A 272 6.71 -10.40 -17.13
CA GLN A 272 5.25 -10.35 -16.96
C GLN A 272 4.60 -9.20 -17.76
N GLY A 273 5.30 -8.06 -17.89
CA GLY A 273 4.82 -6.87 -18.60
C GLY A 273 5.00 -6.89 -20.12
N ARG A 274 5.73 -7.86 -20.69
CA ARG A 274 6.17 -7.84 -22.10
C ARG A 274 5.05 -7.69 -23.13
N ARG A 275 3.85 -8.23 -22.83
CA ARG A 275 2.68 -8.21 -23.73
C ARG A 275 1.92 -6.88 -23.73
N PHE A 276 2.29 -5.93 -22.86
CA PHE A 276 1.58 -4.66 -22.73
C PHE A 276 1.59 -3.83 -24.01
N TRP A 277 2.76 -3.75 -24.65
CA TRP A 277 2.93 -2.95 -25.86
C TRP A 277 2.05 -3.45 -27.00
N ASN A 278 2.14 -4.74 -27.32
CA ASN A 278 1.37 -5.34 -28.40
C ASN A 278 -0.13 -5.22 -28.14
N ARG A 279 -0.59 -5.49 -26.91
CA ARG A 279 -2.01 -5.34 -26.54
C ARG A 279 -2.47 -3.88 -26.61
N PHE A 280 -1.65 -2.92 -26.20
CA PHE A 280 -1.97 -1.50 -26.35
C PHE A 280 -2.13 -1.13 -27.83
N HIS A 281 -1.20 -1.58 -28.68
CA HIS A 281 -1.21 -1.25 -30.11
C HIS A 281 -2.45 -1.81 -30.80
N LEU A 282 -2.77 -3.09 -30.59
CA LEU A 282 -3.97 -3.74 -31.14
C LEU A 282 -5.25 -3.02 -30.70
N LEU A 283 -5.37 -2.70 -29.41
CA LEU A 283 -6.54 -1.98 -28.90
C LEU A 283 -6.63 -0.56 -29.44
N LEU A 284 -5.49 0.12 -29.62
CA LEU A 284 -5.47 1.46 -30.19
C LEU A 284 -5.89 1.44 -31.66
N GLN A 285 -5.32 0.54 -32.48
CA GLN A 285 -5.70 0.36 -33.89
C GLN A 285 -7.19 0.07 -34.02
N PHE A 286 -7.71 -0.87 -33.23
CA PHE A 286 -9.15 -1.16 -33.21
C PHE A 286 -10.01 0.08 -32.94
N GLN A 287 -9.62 0.92 -31.96
CA GLN A 287 -10.35 2.16 -31.69
C GLN A 287 -10.18 3.21 -32.79
N VAL A 288 -9.01 3.32 -33.41
CA VAL A 288 -8.76 4.24 -34.54
C VAL A 288 -9.64 3.86 -35.72
N ASN A 289 -9.69 2.58 -36.10
CA ASN A 289 -10.54 2.11 -37.19
C ASN A 289 -12.01 2.40 -36.90
N ARG A 290 -12.47 2.13 -35.68
CA ARG A 290 -13.85 2.46 -35.26
C ARG A 290 -14.19 3.95 -35.39
N VAL A 291 -13.24 4.84 -35.10
CA VAL A 291 -13.43 6.29 -35.28
C VAL A 291 -13.52 6.64 -36.76
N ASN A 292 -12.67 6.05 -37.60
CA ASN A 292 -12.67 6.29 -39.05
C ASN A 292 -13.98 5.79 -39.69
N ASP A 293 -14.41 4.56 -39.39
CA ASP A 293 -15.66 3.98 -39.92
C ASP A 293 -16.90 4.81 -39.59
N LYS A 294 -16.90 5.45 -38.42
CA LYS A 294 -17.99 6.33 -37.98
C LYS A 294 -17.96 7.72 -38.62
N LYS A 295 -16.84 8.13 -39.21
CA LYS A 295 -16.72 9.38 -39.97
C LYS A 295 -17.01 9.21 -41.45
N SER A 296 -16.77 8.01 -41.98
CA SER A 296 -17.10 7.66 -43.37
C SER A 296 -18.59 7.38 -43.59
N LYS A 297 -19.41 7.39 -42.52
CA LYS A 297 -20.87 7.27 -42.54
C LYS A 297 -21.48 8.60 -42.13
#